data_AF-A0A2V6ZIW3-F1
#
_entry.id   AF-A0A2V6ZIW3-F1
#
_cell.length_a   1.000
_cell.length_b   1.000
_cell.length_c   1.000
_cell.angle_alpha   90.00
_cell.angle_beta   90.00
_cell.angle_gamma   90.00
#
_symmetry.space_group_name_H-M   'P 1'
#
loop_
_entity.id
_entity.type
_entity.pdbx_description
1 polymer ?
#
loop_
_entity_poly.entity_id
_entity_poly.type
_entity_poly.pdbx_seq_one_letter_code
_entity_poly.pdbx_strand_id
1 'polypeptide(L)'
;VSHLKCAAFELPVGDDERFGDLDVRRFLGALEDEGVLHHTGRRWHWAAETYPADHTSLRTVTTDNFLVIDTTARDEKQTKRRQIIAEVDWGSAFATIYPKAIYLVESEPYEVQELHFREDEEKVAYVKRVAVDYFTDAVSAKGVWILRRLTE
;
A
#
# COMPACT_ATOMS: atom_id res chain seq x y z
N VAL A 1 9.77 16.26 3.32
CA VAL A 1 10.37 16.73 2.05
C VAL A 1 9.45 16.48 0.86
N SER A 2 8.72 15.35 0.77
CA SER A 2 7.83 15.06 -0.38
C SER A 2 6.84 16.18 -0.71
N HIS A 3 6.16 16.75 0.30
CA HIS A 3 5.26 17.89 0.07
C HIS A 3 5.96 19.17 -0.41
N LEU A 4 7.22 19.39 -0.03
CA LEU A 4 8.00 20.52 -0.53
C LEU A 4 8.38 20.33 -2.00
N LYS A 5 8.68 19.08 -2.42
CA LYS A 5 8.86 18.72 -3.84
C LYS A 5 7.58 19.03 -4.63
N CYS A 6 6.41 18.63 -4.13
CA CYS A 6 5.13 18.94 -4.77
C CYS A 6 4.87 20.46 -4.84
N ALA A 7 5.12 21.20 -3.76
CA ALA A 7 4.91 22.65 -3.75
C ALA A 7 5.80 23.38 -4.76
N ALA A 8 7.10 23.02 -4.85
CA ALA A 8 8.03 23.61 -5.81
C ALA A 8 7.73 23.24 -7.27
N PHE A 9 7.08 22.08 -7.49
CA PHE A 9 6.54 21.71 -8.80
C PHE A 9 5.34 22.58 -9.19
N GLU A 10 4.42 22.83 -8.26
CA GLU A 10 3.23 23.66 -8.50
C GLU A 10 3.59 25.14 -8.71
N LEU A 11 4.48 25.70 -7.90
CA LEU A 11 4.93 27.08 -8.01
C LEU A 11 6.38 27.25 -7.53
N PRO A 12 7.22 28.03 -8.24
CA PRO A 12 8.57 28.29 -7.78
C PRO A 12 8.61 28.98 -6.41
N VAL A 13 9.41 28.44 -5.49
CA VAL A 13 9.50 28.91 -4.09
C VAL A 13 10.51 30.05 -3.98
N GLY A 14 10.17 31.14 -3.31
CA GLY A 14 11.09 32.26 -3.09
C GLY A 14 12.13 32.02 -2.00
N ASP A 15 13.27 32.72 -2.06
CA ASP A 15 14.34 32.61 -1.04
C ASP A 15 13.87 32.93 0.38
N ASP A 16 12.96 33.89 0.52
CA ASP A 16 12.45 34.38 1.80
C ASP A 16 11.10 33.76 2.17
N GLU A 17 10.61 32.81 1.36
CA GLU A 17 9.32 32.15 1.53
C GLU A 17 9.42 31.00 2.55
N ARG A 18 8.38 30.87 3.38
CA ARG A 18 8.29 29.81 4.39
C ARG A 18 7.26 28.77 3.96
N PHE A 19 7.48 27.53 4.36
CA PHE A 19 6.51 26.46 4.19
C PHE A 19 5.79 26.21 5.51
N GLY A 20 4.64 26.88 5.70
CA GLY A 20 4.06 27.06 7.03
C GLY A 20 4.99 27.88 7.92
N ASP A 21 5.30 27.40 9.12
CA ASP A 21 6.23 28.08 10.04
C ASP A 21 7.71 27.75 9.77
N LEU A 22 7.98 26.78 8.89
CA LEU A 22 9.32 26.23 8.67
C LEU A 22 10.13 27.04 7.65
N ASP A 23 11.36 27.37 8.02
CA ASP A 23 12.39 27.82 7.06
C ASP A 23 12.89 26.61 6.27
N VAL A 24 12.65 26.62 4.96
CA VAL A 24 12.92 25.49 4.08
C VAL A 24 14.18 25.63 3.23
N ARG A 25 14.94 26.73 3.36
CA ARG A 25 16.10 27.02 2.49
C ARG A 25 17.13 25.90 2.44
N ARG A 26 17.45 25.30 3.59
CA ARG A 26 18.39 24.16 3.65
C ARG A 26 17.87 22.94 2.89
N PHE A 27 16.56 22.69 2.94
CA PHE A 27 15.96 21.58 2.20
C PHE A 27 15.92 21.87 0.71
N LEU A 28 15.62 23.12 0.31
CA LEU A 28 15.66 23.54 -1.09
C LEU A 28 17.06 23.42 -1.70
N GLY A 29 18.10 23.83 -0.97
CA GLY A 29 19.50 23.65 -1.39
C GLY A 29 19.88 22.17 -1.55
N ALA A 30 19.50 21.31 -0.61
CA ALA A 30 19.72 19.87 -0.75
C ALA A 30 18.98 19.27 -1.96
N LEU A 31 17.80 19.80 -2.30
CA LEU A 31 17.03 19.36 -3.47
C LEU A 31 17.64 19.82 -4.81
N GLU A 32 18.34 20.96 -4.83
CA GLU A 32 19.15 21.37 -5.97
C GLU A 32 20.44 20.54 -6.09
N ASP A 33 21.09 20.22 -4.97
CA ASP A 33 22.24 19.29 -4.97
C ASP A 33 21.84 17.90 -5.51
N GLU A 34 20.61 17.46 -5.26
CA GLU A 34 20.00 16.25 -5.84
C GLU A 34 19.58 16.41 -7.32
N GLY A 35 19.71 17.61 -7.91
CA GLY A 35 19.32 17.91 -9.29
C GLY A 35 17.82 17.99 -9.54
N VAL A 36 17.01 18.07 -8.47
CA VAL A 36 15.55 18.10 -8.54
C VAL A 36 15.02 19.52 -8.73
N LEU A 37 15.71 20.50 -8.12
CA LEU A 37 15.42 21.93 -8.23
C LEU A 37 16.57 22.67 -8.91
N HIS A 38 16.27 23.84 -9.45
CA HIS A 38 17.26 24.78 -9.97
C HIS A 38 16.99 26.17 -9.40
N HIS A 39 18.00 26.78 -8.77
CA HIS A 39 17.93 28.13 -8.26
C HIS A 39 18.23 29.17 -9.34
N THR A 40 17.26 30.03 -9.63
CA THR A 40 17.44 31.16 -10.55
C THR A 40 16.51 32.31 -10.19
N GLY A 41 16.98 33.55 -10.34
CA GLY A 41 16.14 34.73 -10.10
C GLY A 41 15.56 34.84 -8.68
N ARG A 42 16.30 34.40 -7.66
CA ARG A 42 15.88 34.34 -6.23
C ARG A 42 14.69 33.41 -5.97
N ARG A 43 14.52 32.40 -6.84
CA ARG A 43 13.47 31.40 -6.75
C ARG A 43 14.02 30.03 -7.08
N TRP A 44 13.40 29.01 -6.50
CA TRP A 44 13.69 27.61 -6.72
C TRP A 44 12.66 27.06 -7.68
N HIS A 45 13.11 26.62 -8.85
CA HIS A 45 12.26 26.08 -9.90
C HIS A 45 12.40 24.56 -9.96
N TRP A 46 11.29 23.86 -10.24
CA TRP A 46 11.34 22.44 -10.53
C TRP A 46 12.12 22.17 -11.83
N ALA A 47 13.11 21.28 -11.76
CA ALA A 47 14.03 20.98 -12.86
C ALA A 47 13.99 19.51 -13.32
N ALA A 48 13.36 18.63 -12.54
CA ALA A 48 13.21 17.23 -12.90
C ALA A 48 12.04 16.97 -13.86
N GLU A 49 12.13 15.91 -14.67
CA GLU A 49 11.03 15.49 -15.56
C GLU A 49 9.92 14.71 -14.82
N THR A 50 10.15 14.36 -13.55
CA THR A 50 9.23 13.54 -12.76
C THR A 50 8.12 14.39 -12.15
N TYR A 51 6.93 13.81 -12.03
CA TYR A 51 5.81 14.41 -11.31
C TYR A 51 5.84 13.94 -9.84
N PRO A 52 6.17 14.82 -8.87
CA PRO A 52 6.45 14.38 -7.49
C PRO A 52 5.22 13.85 -6.74
N ALA A 53 4.01 14.26 -7.15
CA ALA A 53 2.79 13.82 -6.48
C ALA A 53 2.47 12.34 -6.74
N ASP A 54 2.84 11.79 -7.90
CA ASP A 54 2.59 10.37 -8.24
C ASP A 54 3.31 9.40 -7.28
N HIS A 55 4.44 9.83 -6.73
CA HIS A 55 5.24 9.02 -5.81
C HIS A 55 4.98 9.33 -4.33
N THR A 56 4.03 10.23 -4.04
CA THR A 56 3.75 10.68 -2.66
C THR A 56 2.36 10.24 -2.23
N SER A 57 2.28 9.18 -1.42
CA SER A 57 1.03 8.81 -0.77
C SER A 57 0.77 9.64 0.50
N LEU A 58 -0.43 10.24 0.61
CA LEU A 58 -0.86 11.00 1.79
C LEU A 58 -1.13 10.12 3.02
N ARG A 59 -1.47 8.86 2.78
CA ARG A 59 -1.67 7.86 3.80
C ARG A 59 -0.61 6.81 3.53
N THR A 60 0.48 6.84 4.30
CA THR A 60 1.62 5.91 4.21
C THR A 60 1.21 4.46 4.56
N VAL A 61 0.25 3.94 3.83
CA VAL A 61 -0.29 2.59 3.91
C VAL A 61 -0.06 2.01 2.52
N THR A 62 0.50 0.80 2.48
CA THR A 62 0.65 0.03 1.25
C THR A 62 -0.73 -0.18 0.65
N THR A 63 -0.93 0.23 -0.60
CA THR A 63 -2.21 0.09 -1.33
C THR A 63 -2.53 -1.36 -1.72
N ASP A 64 -1.62 -2.29 -1.45
CA ASP A 64 -1.77 -3.67 -1.85
C ASP A 64 -2.84 -4.37 -1.00
N ASN A 65 -3.98 -4.62 -1.62
CA ASN A 65 -5.05 -5.40 -1.03
C ASN A 65 -5.20 -6.75 -1.76
N PHE A 66 -5.90 -7.68 -1.10
CA PHE A 66 -6.22 -9.00 -1.60
C PHE A 66 -7.66 -9.04 -2.07
N LEU A 67 -7.88 -9.54 -3.29
CA LEU A 67 -9.22 -9.84 -3.78
C LEU A 67 -9.64 -11.24 -3.33
N VAL A 68 -10.81 -11.36 -2.70
CA VAL A 68 -11.39 -12.65 -2.31
C VAL A 68 -12.37 -13.09 -3.39
N ILE A 69 -12.04 -14.18 -4.09
CA ILE A 69 -12.80 -14.67 -5.26
C ILE A 69 -13.51 -15.98 -4.91
N ASP A 70 -14.83 -15.95 -4.97
CA ASP A 70 -15.68 -17.13 -4.84
C ASP A 70 -15.59 -18.01 -6.11
N THR A 71 -15.23 -19.28 -5.88
CA THR A 71 -15.12 -20.32 -6.90
C THR A 71 -16.12 -21.46 -6.72
N THR A 72 -17.10 -21.32 -5.81
CA THR A 72 -18.16 -22.30 -5.55
C THR A 72 -18.95 -22.68 -6.79
N ALA A 73 -19.18 -21.68 -7.64
CA ALA A 73 -19.94 -21.76 -8.88
C ALA A 73 -19.34 -22.66 -9.99
N ARG A 74 -18.27 -23.40 -9.73
CA ARG A 74 -17.81 -24.49 -10.61
C ARG A 74 -18.77 -25.69 -10.56
N ASP A 75 -20.07 -25.43 -10.71
CA ASP A 75 -21.09 -26.43 -10.99
C ASP A 75 -21.05 -26.74 -12.50
N GLU A 76 -21.25 -27.99 -12.86
CA GLU A 76 -21.07 -28.58 -14.20
C GLU A 76 -21.77 -27.84 -15.35
N LYS A 77 -22.70 -26.94 -15.04
CA LYS A 77 -23.49 -26.13 -15.99
C LYS A 77 -22.90 -24.76 -16.32
N GLN A 78 -21.75 -24.38 -15.75
CA GLN A 78 -21.05 -23.08 -15.93
C GLN A 78 -21.97 -21.83 -15.90
N THR A 79 -23.09 -21.88 -15.18
CA THR A 79 -24.09 -20.82 -15.24
C THR A 79 -23.73 -19.62 -14.36
N LYS A 80 -22.81 -19.79 -13.39
CA LYS A 80 -22.29 -18.71 -12.54
C LYS A 80 -20.80 -18.48 -12.79
N ARG A 81 -20.43 -17.21 -13.00
CA ARG A 81 -19.04 -16.76 -13.13
C ARG A 81 -18.41 -16.63 -11.74
N ARG A 82 -17.07 -16.75 -11.65
CA ARG A 82 -16.31 -16.37 -10.46
C ARG A 82 -16.68 -14.95 -10.05
N GLN A 83 -16.89 -14.72 -8.75
CA GLN A 83 -17.32 -13.43 -8.22
C GLN A 83 -16.34 -12.96 -7.15
N ILE A 84 -15.99 -11.66 -7.18
CA ILE A 84 -15.28 -11.02 -6.08
C ILE A 84 -16.31 -10.76 -4.98
N ILE A 85 -16.04 -11.28 -3.78
CA ILE A 85 -16.95 -11.19 -2.63
C ILE A 85 -16.44 -10.25 -1.53
N ALA A 86 -15.13 -9.99 -1.49
CA ALA A 86 -14.52 -9.09 -0.52
C ALA A 86 -13.15 -8.60 -0.99
N GLU A 87 -12.66 -7.59 -0.30
CA GLU A 87 -11.30 -7.08 -0.37
C GLU A 87 -10.71 -7.06 1.05
N VAL A 88 -9.46 -7.49 1.20
CA VAL A 88 -8.78 -7.58 2.51
C VAL A 88 -7.45 -6.86 2.42
N ASP A 89 -7.12 -6.06 3.43
CA ASP A 89 -5.84 -5.34 3.47
C ASP A 89 -4.65 -6.30 3.68
N TRP A 90 -3.46 -5.90 3.21
CA TRP A 90 -2.24 -6.70 3.35
C TRP A 90 -1.94 -7.15 4.78
N GLY A 91 -2.15 -6.26 5.76
CA GLY A 91 -1.79 -6.51 7.15
C GLY A 91 -2.66 -7.60 7.79
N SER A 92 -3.95 -7.62 7.46
CA SER A 92 -4.91 -8.59 7.99
C SER A 92 -4.95 -9.90 7.22
N ALA A 93 -4.57 -9.89 5.93
CA ALA A 93 -4.73 -11.03 5.03
C ALA A 93 -4.17 -12.35 5.59
N PHE A 94 -2.97 -12.31 6.16
CA PHE A 94 -2.31 -13.51 6.68
C PHE A 94 -2.98 -14.12 7.92
N ALA A 95 -3.82 -13.35 8.61
CA ALA A 95 -4.58 -13.83 9.76
C ALA A 95 -6.01 -14.24 9.39
N THR A 96 -6.60 -13.66 8.33
CA THR A 96 -8.02 -13.85 8.00
C THR A 96 -8.26 -14.75 6.80
N ILE A 97 -7.35 -14.76 5.81
CA ILE A 97 -7.50 -15.47 4.53
C ILE A 97 -6.31 -16.39 4.22
N TYR A 98 -5.70 -16.98 5.24
CA TYR A 98 -4.69 -18.02 5.05
C TYR A 98 -5.32 -19.31 4.48
N PRO A 99 -4.56 -20.18 3.79
CA PRO A 99 -5.09 -21.45 3.29
C PRO A 99 -5.74 -22.29 4.39
N LYS A 100 -6.96 -22.77 4.14
CA LYS A 100 -7.85 -23.47 5.10
C LYS A 100 -8.49 -22.61 6.19
N ALA A 101 -8.33 -21.29 6.16
CA ALA A 101 -9.15 -20.40 6.98
C ALA A 101 -10.64 -20.49 6.58
N ILE A 102 -11.51 -20.35 7.57
CA ILE A 102 -12.93 -20.08 7.39
C ILE A 102 -13.13 -18.57 7.43
N TYR A 103 -13.29 -17.97 6.25
CA TYR A 103 -13.55 -16.56 6.07
C TYR A 103 -15.06 -16.31 6.00
N LEU A 104 -15.57 -15.41 6.83
CA LEU A 104 -17.00 -15.08 6.91
C LEU A 104 -17.29 -13.81 6.12
N VAL A 105 -18.18 -13.92 5.12
CA VAL A 105 -18.68 -12.78 4.36
C VAL A 105 -20.19 -12.70 4.57
N GLU A 106 -20.67 -11.62 5.19
CA GLU A 106 -22.11 -11.44 5.50
C GLU A 106 -22.75 -12.64 6.23
N SER A 107 -22.00 -13.29 7.13
CA SER A 107 -22.37 -14.53 7.85
C SER A 107 -22.40 -15.80 7.01
N GLU A 108 -21.99 -15.76 5.74
CA GLU A 108 -21.75 -16.96 4.94
C GLU A 108 -20.29 -17.45 5.10
N PRO A 109 -20.08 -18.72 5.46
CA PRO A 109 -18.73 -19.27 5.64
C PRO A 109 -18.13 -19.73 4.31
N TYR A 110 -16.91 -19.28 4.06
CA TYR A 110 -16.09 -19.65 2.91
C TYR A 110 -14.77 -20.24 3.38
N GLU A 111 -14.43 -21.44 2.90
CA GLU A 111 -13.10 -22.03 3.11
C GLU A 111 -12.14 -21.50 2.05
N VAL A 112 -11.03 -20.91 2.52
CA VAL A 112 -9.92 -20.48 1.65
C VAL A 112 -9.21 -21.70 1.09
N GLN A 113 -9.23 -21.83 -0.24
CA GLN A 113 -8.56 -22.92 -0.95
C GLN A 113 -7.10 -22.58 -1.22
N GLU A 114 -6.85 -21.38 -1.73
CA GLU A 114 -5.53 -20.92 -2.15
C GLU A 114 -5.38 -19.42 -1.88
N LEU A 115 -4.16 -19.00 -1.52
CA LEU A 115 -3.79 -17.60 -1.33
C LEU A 115 -2.55 -17.30 -2.18
N HIS A 116 -2.69 -16.43 -3.19
CA HIS A 116 -1.65 -16.02 -4.11
C HIS A 116 -1.21 -14.59 -3.77
N PHE A 117 0.09 -14.37 -3.59
CA PHE A 117 0.65 -13.09 -3.14
C PHE A 117 2.12 -12.87 -3.48
N ARG A 118 2.64 -13.60 -4.49
CA ARG A 118 4.01 -13.36 -4.96
C ARG A 118 4.11 -11.96 -5.57
N GLU A 119 5.31 -11.39 -5.56
CA GLU A 119 5.55 -10.03 -6.07
C GLU A 119 5.18 -9.88 -7.55
N ASP A 120 5.24 -10.97 -8.33
CA ASP A 120 4.95 -11.03 -9.76
C ASP A 120 3.51 -11.46 -10.11
N GLU A 121 2.65 -11.67 -9.11
CA GLU A 121 1.29 -12.20 -9.28
C GLU A 121 0.22 -11.27 -8.68
N GLU A 122 -1.02 -11.41 -9.14
CA GLU A 122 -2.16 -10.73 -8.52
C GLU A 122 -2.39 -11.26 -7.10
N LYS A 123 -2.66 -10.36 -6.16
CA LYS A 123 -2.94 -10.70 -4.76
C LYS A 123 -4.38 -11.17 -4.63
N VAL A 124 -4.58 -12.49 -4.60
CA VAL A 124 -5.90 -13.11 -4.69
C VAL A 124 -6.02 -14.28 -3.71
N ALA A 125 -7.15 -14.35 -3.02
CA ALA A 125 -7.59 -15.52 -2.27
C ALA A 125 -8.73 -16.22 -3.00
N TYR A 126 -8.55 -17.48 -3.37
CA TYR A 126 -9.63 -18.31 -3.92
C TYR A 126 -10.36 -19.02 -2.80
N VAL A 127 -11.68 -18.84 -2.76
CA VAL A 127 -12.51 -19.40 -1.70
C VAL A 127 -13.65 -20.25 -2.25
N LYS A 128 -14.19 -21.13 -1.42
CA LYS A 128 -15.37 -21.94 -1.71
C LYS A 128 -16.32 -21.88 -0.53
N ARG A 129 -17.60 -21.66 -0.80
CA ARG A 129 -18.66 -21.67 0.21
C ARG A 129 -18.76 -23.07 0.81
N VAL A 130 -18.82 -23.13 2.12
CA VAL A 130 -18.93 -24.37 2.89
C VAL A 130 -20.13 -24.29 3.83
N ALA A 131 -20.50 -25.42 4.43
CA ALA A 131 -21.48 -25.47 5.51
C ALA A 131 -20.79 -26.14 6.70
N VAL A 132 -20.26 -25.33 7.62
CA VAL A 132 -19.51 -25.75 8.80
C VAL A 132 -20.06 -25.05 10.03
N ASP A 133 -19.87 -25.65 11.20
CA ASP A 133 -20.31 -25.17 12.51
C ASP A 133 -19.18 -24.57 13.37
N TYR A 134 -18.02 -24.34 12.75
CA TYR A 134 -16.85 -23.74 13.39
C TYR A 134 -16.33 -22.54 12.60
N PHE A 135 -15.51 -21.72 13.26
CA PHE A 135 -14.74 -20.64 12.65
C PHE A 135 -13.26 -20.84 12.98
N THR A 136 -12.41 -20.11 12.27
CA THR A 136 -10.97 -20.14 12.48
C THR A 136 -10.46 -18.80 12.96
N ASP A 137 -9.49 -18.81 13.87
CA ASP A 137 -8.79 -17.63 14.34
C ASP A 137 -7.28 -17.91 14.34
N ALA A 138 -6.49 -16.94 13.86
CA ALA A 138 -5.05 -17.10 13.70
C ALA A 138 -4.30 -16.36 14.81
N VAL A 139 -3.30 -17.02 15.39
CA VAL A 139 -2.38 -16.39 16.35
C VAL A 139 -1.10 -16.01 15.63
N SER A 140 -0.73 -14.72 15.71
CA SER A 140 0.54 -14.22 15.18
C SER A 140 1.57 -14.05 16.30
N ALA A 141 2.80 -14.49 16.05
CA ALA A 141 3.95 -14.26 16.92
C ALA A 141 4.90 -13.26 16.24
N LYS A 142 5.34 -12.24 16.98
CA LYS A 142 6.25 -11.20 16.48
C LYS A 142 7.58 -11.26 17.22
N GLY A 143 8.67 -11.21 16.46
CA GLY A 143 10.03 -11.12 16.98
C GLY A 143 10.68 -9.79 16.61
N VAL A 144 11.48 -9.23 17.51
CA VAL A 144 12.25 -8.01 17.27
C VAL A 144 13.74 -8.34 17.37
N TRP A 145 14.49 -7.94 16.34
CA TRP A 145 15.93 -8.20 16.23
C TRP A 145 16.67 -6.87 16.07
N ILE A 146 17.80 -6.72 16.77
CA ILE A 146 18.66 -5.56 16.60
C ILE A 146 19.54 -5.81 15.37
N LEU A 147 19.32 -5.04 14.30
CA LEU A 147 20.10 -5.18 13.07
C LEU A 147 21.49 -4.54 13.17
N ARG A 148 21.58 -3.36 13.81
CA ARG A 148 22.83 -2.63 13.99
C ARG A 148 22.75 -1.75 15.23
N ARG A 149 23.83 -1.68 15.99
CA ARG A 149 24.06 -0.62 16.98
C ARG A 149 25.05 0.37 16.39
N LEU A 150 24.64 1.63 16.31
CA LEU A 150 25.54 2.73 15.98
C LEU A 150 26.07 3.26 17.32
N THR A 151 27.30 2.91 17.68
CA THR A 151 28.04 3.58 18.75
C THR A 151 28.74 4.80 18.18
N GLU A 152 28.70 5.90 18.94
CA GLU A 152 29.44 7.14 18.66
C GLU A 152 30.96 6.93 18.56
#